data_AF-A0A7S4SIZ6-F1
#
_entry.id   AF-A0A7S4SIZ6-F1
#
_cell.length_a   1.000
_cell.length_b   1.000
_cell.length_c   1.000
_cell.angle_alpha   90.00
_cell.angle_beta   90.00
_cell.angle_gamma   90.00
#
_symmetry.space_group_name_H-M   'P 1'
#
loop_
_entity.id
_entity.type
_entity.pdbx_description
1 polymer ?
#
loop_
_entity_poly.entity_id
_entity_poly.type
_entity_poly.pdbx_seq_one_letter_code
_entity_poly.pdbx_strand_id
1 'polypeptide(L)'
;LPSDWKEVTHHPPESTLARLSSNNDSLMRTINLKDYSDFHLPFQNVDANGTLEEQADIANMKYVHEASILYNLRERHKKGFPYTRVGTIIVAMNPYEWFTDLYSTEKQMFYAKKIIWKESAQDLRLSMIQLKDSNRISFEPHIYETSSYVYRGLALDRINQSIMVSGESGAGKTETVKLIMKDLATIQTAHSSFPPSRKRRTATRSKEKKISTKNNEDDARLEIVSKLLQSNPIFEAFGNAKTERNDNSSRFGRLTKL
;
A
#
# COMPACT_ATOMS: atom_id res chain seq x y z
N LEU A 1 -23.14 -2.32 9.84
CA LEU A 1 -22.95 -3.33 10.90
C LEU A 1 -22.19 -4.51 10.31
N PRO A 2 -21.61 -5.41 11.12
CA PRO A 2 -20.99 -6.66 10.63
C PRO A 2 -22.03 -7.57 9.91
N SER A 3 -21.58 -8.44 9.00
CA SER A 3 -22.40 -9.19 8.01
C SER A 3 -23.32 -10.22 8.64
N ASP A 4 -23.02 -10.57 9.88
CA ASP A 4 -23.77 -11.48 10.72
C ASP A 4 -24.97 -10.81 11.40
N TRP A 5 -25.19 -9.50 11.26
CA TRP A 5 -26.25 -8.81 12.00
C TRP A 5 -27.48 -8.50 11.15
N LYS A 6 -28.64 -9.07 11.52
CA LYS A 6 -29.95 -8.75 10.93
C LYS A 6 -30.75 -7.81 11.83
N GLU A 7 -31.49 -6.88 11.23
CA GLU A 7 -32.48 -6.06 11.91
C GLU A 7 -33.73 -6.91 12.15
N VAL A 8 -34.13 -7.09 13.41
CA VAL A 8 -35.12 -8.12 13.80
C VAL A 8 -36.51 -7.54 14.08
N THR A 9 -36.71 -6.21 14.00
CA THR A 9 -37.98 -5.60 14.42
C THR A 9 -38.56 -4.63 13.40
N HIS A 10 -39.80 -4.90 12.97
CA HIS A 10 -40.71 -3.84 12.50
C HIS A 10 -40.95 -2.86 13.65
N HIS A 11 -40.55 -1.61 13.46
CA HIS A 11 -40.65 -0.57 14.49
C HIS A 11 -41.99 0.19 14.41
N PRO A 12 -42.66 0.45 15.55
CA PRO A 12 -43.60 1.55 15.67
C PRO A 12 -42.84 2.88 15.47
N PRO A 13 -43.45 3.91 14.89
CA PRO A 13 -42.77 5.12 14.40
C PRO A 13 -42.05 6.00 15.45
N GLU A 14 -42.01 5.60 16.72
CA GLU A 14 -41.46 6.40 17.84
C GLU A 14 -40.32 5.72 18.61
N SER A 15 -39.91 4.49 18.27
CA SER A 15 -38.87 3.80 19.06
C SER A 15 -37.47 4.29 18.72
N THR A 16 -36.76 4.82 19.71
CA THR A 16 -35.37 5.32 19.59
C THR A 16 -34.30 4.23 19.76
N LEU A 17 -34.67 2.95 19.67
CA LEU A 17 -33.77 1.83 19.95
C LEU A 17 -33.81 0.82 18.80
N ALA A 18 -32.66 0.46 18.24
CA ALA A 18 -32.51 -0.65 17.30
C ALA A 18 -31.95 -1.87 18.01
N ARG A 19 -32.55 -3.05 17.78
CA ARG A 19 -32.01 -4.33 18.25
C ARG A 19 -31.34 -5.07 17.11
N LEU A 20 -30.11 -5.45 17.34
CA LEU A 20 -29.30 -6.20 16.41
C LEU A 20 -29.04 -7.58 17.01
N SER A 21 -29.10 -8.62 16.20
CA SER A 21 -28.70 -10.00 16.56
C SER A 21 -27.57 -10.48 15.66
N SER A 22 -26.49 -11.05 16.22
CA SER A 22 -25.50 -11.79 15.41
C SER A 22 -26.04 -13.18 15.01
N ASN A 23 -25.73 -13.62 13.80
CA ASN A 23 -26.06 -14.96 13.29
C ASN A 23 -25.19 -16.06 13.93
N ASN A 24 -24.02 -15.70 14.49
CA ASN A 24 -23.04 -16.66 15.03
C ASN A 24 -22.91 -16.61 16.56
N ASP A 25 -23.37 -15.53 17.17
CA ASP A 25 -23.35 -15.34 18.62
C ASP A 25 -24.76 -14.94 19.05
N SER A 26 -25.30 -15.56 20.11
CA SER A 26 -26.58 -15.16 20.73
C SER A 26 -26.52 -13.79 21.43
N LEU A 27 -25.56 -12.94 21.04
CA LEU A 27 -25.40 -11.57 21.48
C LEU A 27 -26.43 -10.67 20.79
N MET A 28 -27.37 -10.21 21.60
CA MET A 28 -28.25 -9.09 21.27
C MET A 28 -27.60 -7.79 21.73
N ARG A 29 -27.47 -6.81 20.82
CA ARG A 29 -27.11 -5.44 21.18
C ARG A 29 -28.27 -4.51 20.91
N THR A 30 -28.51 -3.60 21.86
CA THR A 30 -29.45 -2.50 21.70
C THR A 30 -28.65 -1.24 21.42
N ILE A 31 -28.97 -0.54 20.34
CA ILE A 31 -28.36 0.72 19.94
C ILE A 31 -29.38 1.82 20.08
N ASN A 32 -28.98 2.96 20.65
CA ASN A 32 -29.81 4.15 20.67
C ASN A 32 -29.71 4.88 19.32
N LEU A 33 -30.81 4.92 18.58
CA LEU A 33 -30.90 5.57 17.28
C LEU A 33 -30.77 7.09 17.38
N LYS A 34 -30.96 7.69 18.57
CA LYS A 34 -30.67 9.12 18.79
C LYS A 34 -29.20 9.48 18.58
N ASP A 35 -28.31 8.49 18.66
CA ASP A 35 -26.88 8.69 18.44
C ASP A 35 -26.54 8.79 16.93
N TYR A 36 -27.53 8.57 16.05
CA TYR A 36 -27.36 8.56 14.59
C TYR A 36 -28.24 9.62 13.93
N SER A 37 -27.74 10.17 12.82
CA SER A 37 -28.49 11.11 11.98
C SER A 37 -29.79 10.46 11.50
N ASP A 38 -30.88 11.23 11.57
CA ASP A 38 -32.22 10.82 11.12
C ASP A 38 -32.79 9.57 11.81
N PHE A 39 -32.22 9.14 12.96
CA PHE A 39 -32.64 7.94 13.69
C PHE A 39 -32.52 6.63 12.88
N HIS A 40 -31.63 6.59 11.88
CA HIS A 40 -31.40 5.39 11.07
C HIS A 40 -29.94 4.92 11.17
N LEU A 41 -29.75 3.61 11.06
CA LEU A 41 -28.40 3.03 10.99
C LEU A 41 -27.73 3.35 9.65
N PRO A 42 -26.40 3.56 9.62
CA PRO A 42 -25.68 3.81 8.38
C PRO A 42 -25.82 2.64 7.38
N PHE A 43 -25.97 2.98 6.11
CA PHE A 43 -26.02 2.00 5.03
C PHE A 43 -24.74 1.16 4.95
N GLN A 44 -24.88 -0.09 4.55
CA GLN A 44 -23.76 -1.04 4.46
C GLN A 44 -23.28 -1.19 3.01
N ASN A 45 -21.99 -1.47 2.84
CA ASN A 45 -21.43 -1.86 1.55
C ASN A 45 -21.61 -3.36 1.38
N VAL A 46 -22.56 -3.75 0.54
CA VAL A 46 -22.92 -5.15 0.27
C VAL A 46 -22.88 -5.43 -1.23
N ASP A 47 -22.59 -6.68 -1.58
CA ASP A 47 -22.68 -7.21 -2.93
C ASP A 47 -24.15 -7.40 -3.37
N ALA A 48 -24.35 -7.89 -4.60
CA ALA A 48 -25.68 -8.16 -5.15
C ALA A 48 -26.51 -9.18 -4.34
N ASN A 49 -25.84 -9.98 -3.49
CA ASN A 49 -26.47 -11.00 -2.64
C ASN A 49 -26.71 -10.49 -1.21
N GLY A 50 -26.38 -9.23 -0.90
CA GLY A 50 -26.51 -8.66 0.44
C GLY A 50 -25.39 -9.06 1.40
N THR A 51 -24.31 -9.65 0.90
CA THR A 51 -23.12 -9.99 1.71
C THR A 51 -22.19 -8.80 1.79
N LEU A 52 -21.62 -8.52 2.96
CA LEU A 52 -20.66 -7.43 3.09
C LEU A 52 -19.45 -7.66 2.17
N GLU A 53 -19.10 -6.60 1.45
CA GLU A 53 -18.03 -6.61 0.47
C GLU A 53 -16.85 -5.76 0.95
N GLU A 54 -15.65 -6.33 0.87
CA GLU A 54 -14.40 -5.62 1.11
C GLU A 54 -13.88 -5.00 -0.19
N GLN A 55 -13.37 -3.78 -0.08
CA GLN A 55 -12.79 -3.05 -1.19
C GLN A 55 -11.30 -2.84 -0.97
N ALA A 56 -10.51 -3.16 -1.99
CA ALA A 56 -9.07 -2.94 -2.00
C ALA A 56 -8.70 -1.45 -2.03
N ASP A 57 -9.61 -0.61 -2.54
CA ASP A 57 -9.55 0.85 -2.47
C ASP A 57 -10.84 1.38 -1.84
N ILE A 58 -10.69 2.12 -0.73
CA ILE A 58 -11.81 2.74 -0.03
C ILE A 58 -12.55 3.74 -0.94
N ALA A 59 -11.88 4.32 -1.95
CA ALA A 59 -12.52 5.18 -2.94
C ALA A 59 -13.60 4.46 -3.78
N ASN A 60 -13.58 3.13 -3.84
CA ASN A 60 -14.61 2.33 -4.52
C ASN A 60 -15.81 1.99 -3.64
N MET A 61 -15.77 2.29 -2.33
CA MET A 61 -16.88 2.02 -1.43
C MET A 61 -18.02 3.01 -1.66
N LYS A 62 -19.25 2.51 -1.76
CA LYS A 62 -20.45 3.34 -1.94
C LYS A 62 -20.74 4.22 -0.73
N TYR A 63 -20.58 3.66 0.47
CA TYR A 63 -20.83 4.35 1.74
C TYR A 63 -19.53 4.41 2.55
N VAL A 64 -19.02 5.62 2.74
CA VAL A 64 -17.75 5.89 3.42
C VAL A 64 -18.02 6.59 4.76
N HIS A 65 -18.19 5.78 5.80
CA HIS A 65 -18.33 6.25 7.18
C HIS A 65 -17.41 5.42 8.09
N GLU A 66 -17.17 5.88 9.32
CA GLU A 66 -16.19 5.25 10.22
C GLU A 66 -16.38 3.73 10.37
N ALA A 67 -17.62 3.28 10.59
CA ALA A 67 -17.93 1.86 10.73
C ALA A 67 -17.64 1.03 9.46
N SER A 68 -17.82 1.57 8.25
CA SER A 68 -17.56 0.84 7.01
C SER A 68 -16.06 0.75 6.73
N ILE A 69 -15.33 1.84 6.98
CA ILE A 69 -13.86 1.87 6.90
C ILE A 69 -13.25 0.87 7.87
N LEU A 70 -13.67 0.90 9.13
CA LEU A 70 -13.15 0.00 10.17
C LEU A 70 -13.42 -1.46 9.81
N TYR A 71 -14.63 -1.78 9.34
CA TYR A 71 -14.96 -3.12 8.87
C TYR A 71 -14.03 -3.56 7.73
N ASN A 72 -13.88 -2.73 6.70
CA ASN A 72 -13.05 -3.05 5.55
C ASN A 72 -11.59 -3.31 5.93
N LEU A 73 -10.99 -2.41 6.72
CA LEU A 73 -9.60 -2.57 7.18
C LEU A 73 -9.44 -3.82 8.05
N ARG A 74 -10.40 -4.10 8.93
CA ARG A 74 -10.35 -5.26 9.82
C ARG A 74 -10.45 -6.58 9.06
N GLU A 75 -11.40 -6.72 8.15
CA GLU A 75 -11.58 -7.98 7.41
C GLU A 75 -10.43 -8.23 6.44
N ARG A 76 -9.95 -7.19 5.74
CA ARG A 76 -8.74 -7.29 4.89
C ARG A 76 -7.53 -7.73 5.70
N HIS A 77 -7.33 -7.13 6.88
CA HIS A 77 -6.22 -7.49 7.76
C HIS A 77 -6.31 -8.95 8.24
N LYS A 78 -7.49 -9.42 8.65
CA LYS A 78 -7.71 -10.83 9.03
C LYS A 78 -7.40 -11.81 7.89
N LYS A 79 -7.63 -11.41 6.65
CA LYS A 79 -7.32 -12.19 5.45
C LYS A 79 -5.86 -12.12 5.00
N GLY A 80 -4.99 -11.44 5.74
CA GLY A 80 -3.58 -11.29 5.39
C GLY A 80 -3.30 -10.21 4.33
N PHE A 81 -4.23 -9.26 4.14
CA PHE A 81 -4.06 -8.09 3.28
C PHE A 81 -3.83 -6.84 4.13
N PRO A 82 -2.60 -6.55 4.57
CA PRO A 82 -2.31 -5.43 5.49
C PRO A 82 -2.42 -4.06 4.82
N TYR A 83 -2.46 -4.00 3.49
CA TYR A 83 -2.50 -2.75 2.74
C TYR A 83 -3.89 -2.52 2.15
N THR A 84 -4.36 -1.27 2.21
CA THR A 84 -5.61 -0.82 1.60
C THR A 84 -5.40 0.55 0.98
N ARG A 85 -5.89 0.77 -0.25
CA ARG A 85 -5.82 2.07 -0.92
C ARG A 85 -6.88 3.04 -0.40
N VAL A 86 -6.55 4.31 -0.47
CA VAL A 86 -7.46 5.45 -0.38
C VAL A 86 -7.05 6.40 -1.51
N GLY A 87 -7.51 6.10 -2.73
CA GLY A 87 -6.99 6.72 -3.94
C GLY A 87 -5.47 6.50 -4.07
N THR A 88 -4.69 7.58 -3.97
CA THR A 88 -3.21 7.53 -4.07
C THR A 88 -2.51 7.22 -2.76
N ILE A 89 -3.23 7.18 -1.64
CA ILE A 89 -2.68 6.93 -0.31
C ILE A 89 -2.79 5.44 -0.01
N ILE A 90 -1.80 4.88 0.67
CA ILE A 90 -1.85 3.51 1.21
C ILE A 90 -2.01 3.58 2.72
N VAL A 91 -3.08 2.98 3.21
CA VAL A 91 -3.25 2.64 4.63
C VAL A 91 -2.60 1.28 4.87
N ALA A 92 -1.64 1.24 5.79
CA ALA A 92 -0.93 0.04 6.19
C ALA A 92 -1.31 -0.34 7.63
N MET A 93 -1.92 -1.51 7.79
CA MET A 93 -2.19 -2.13 9.09
C MET A 93 -1.03 -3.05 9.42
N ASN A 94 -0.27 -2.74 10.47
CA ASN A 94 0.90 -3.54 10.85
C ASN A 94 0.48 -4.97 11.26
N PRO A 95 0.88 -6.02 10.53
CA PRO A 95 0.49 -7.39 10.83
C PRO A 95 1.21 -8.00 12.05
N TYR A 96 2.28 -7.36 12.55
CA TYR A 96 3.19 -7.92 13.57
C TYR A 96 3.78 -9.30 13.20
N GLU A 97 3.69 -9.68 11.94
CA GLU A 97 4.16 -10.93 11.38
C GLU A 97 4.86 -10.67 10.04
N TRP A 98 5.87 -11.47 9.72
CA TRP A 98 6.58 -11.37 8.45
C TRP A 98 5.97 -12.30 7.40
N PHE A 99 5.33 -11.71 6.39
CA PHE A 99 4.80 -12.45 5.24
C PHE A 99 5.85 -12.56 4.14
N THR A 100 6.53 -13.71 4.05
CA THR A 100 7.63 -13.95 3.10
C THR A 100 7.23 -13.67 1.65
N ASP A 101 6.06 -14.13 1.21
CA ASP A 101 5.59 -13.96 -0.17
C ASP A 101 5.24 -12.50 -0.48
N LEU A 102 4.71 -11.77 0.51
CA LEU A 102 4.29 -10.38 0.39
C LEU A 102 5.50 -9.44 0.18
N TYR A 103 6.62 -9.73 0.83
CA TYR A 103 7.83 -8.90 0.77
C TYR A 103 8.93 -9.47 -0.14
N SER A 104 8.58 -10.45 -0.96
CA SER A 104 9.49 -11.12 -1.89
C SER A 104 9.98 -10.19 -3.02
N THR A 105 11.16 -10.51 -3.57
CA THR A 105 11.69 -9.86 -4.78
C THR A 105 10.75 -10.05 -5.98
N GLU A 106 10.03 -11.17 -6.05
CA GLU A 106 9.04 -11.42 -7.08
C GLU A 106 7.90 -10.40 -7.03
N LYS A 107 7.41 -10.10 -5.82
CA LYS A 107 6.39 -9.08 -5.60
C LYS A 107 6.90 -7.69 -5.97
N GLN A 108 8.13 -7.34 -5.60
CA GLN A 108 8.79 -6.09 -6.01
C GLN A 108 8.78 -5.93 -7.54
N MET A 109 9.28 -6.96 -8.24
CA MET A 109 9.34 -6.99 -9.70
C MET A 109 7.96 -6.97 -10.37
N PHE A 110 6.95 -7.55 -9.74
CA PHE A 110 5.57 -7.50 -10.22
C PHE A 110 5.06 -6.05 -10.31
N TYR A 111 5.19 -5.25 -9.24
CA TYR A 111 4.76 -3.84 -9.26
C TYR A 111 5.61 -3.00 -10.21
N ALA A 112 6.93 -3.21 -10.21
CA ALA A 112 7.84 -2.51 -11.12
C ALA A 112 7.46 -2.72 -12.60
N LYS A 113 7.19 -3.97 -13.00
CA LYS A 113 6.73 -4.29 -14.37
C LYS A 113 5.39 -3.65 -14.70
N LYS A 114 4.42 -3.72 -13.78
CA LYS A 114 3.06 -3.20 -14.00
C LYS A 114 3.00 -1.68 -14.10
N ILE A 115 3.84 -0.98 -13.33
CA ILE A 115 3.76 0.48 -13.17
C ILE A 115 4.82 1.20 -14.00
N ILE A 116 6.07 0.73 -14.00
CA ILE A 116 7.21 1.42 -14.60
C ILE A 116 7.42 0.95 -16.04
N TRP A 117 7.52 -0.37 -16.27
CA TRP A 117 7.93 -0.94 -17.55
C TRP A 117 6.78 -1.43 -18.43
N LYS A 118 5.67 -0.68 -18.46
CA LYS A 118 4.53 -0.99 -19.33
C LYS A 118 5.01 -1.17 -20.79
N GLU A 119 4.58 -2.24 -21.44
CA GLU A 119 5.02 -2.62 -22.79
C GLU A 119 4.57 -1.64 -23.90
N SER A 120 3.63 -0.72 -23.61
CA SER A 120 3.06 0.23 -24.59
C SER A 120 3.30 1.70 -24.21
N ALA A 121 3.75 2.50 -25.19
CA ALA A 121 3.99 3.94 -25.06
C ALA A 121 2.70 4.78 -24.94
N GLN A 122 1.56 4.27 -25.40
CA GLN A 122 0.27 4.94 -25.30
C GLN A 122 -0.28 4.92 -23.85
N ASP A 123 0.06 3.92 -23.04
CA ASP A 123 -0.39 3.80 -21.64
C ASP A 123 0.37 4.72 -20.66
N LEU A 124 1.47 5.33 -21.10
CA LEU A 124 2.37 6.16 -20.28
C LEU A 124 1.79 7.53 -19.93
N ARG A 125 0.91 8.11 -20.77
CA ARG A 125 0.29 9.42 -20.47
C ARG A 125 -0.97 9.29 -19.58
N LEU A 126 -1.48 8.07 -19.43
CA LEU A 126 -2.72 7.78 -18.72
C LEU A 126 -2.52 7.44 -17.23
N SER A 127 -1.31 7.16 -16.77
CA SER A 127 -1.07 6.58 -15.43
C SER A 127 -1.30 7.51 -14.25
N MET A 128 -1.10 8.83 -14.37
CA MET A 128 -1.48 9.77 -13.29
C MET A 128 -2.98 10.10 -13.31
N ILE A 129 -3.61 10.09 -14.49
CA ILE A 129 -5.05 10.37 -14.66
C ILE A 129 -5.87 9.14 -14.21
N GLN A 130 -5.38 7.93 -14.43
CA GLN A 130 -5.99 6.67 -13.98
C GLN A 130 -5.93 6.45 -12.46
N LEU A 131 -5.12 7.19 -11.70
CA LEU A 131 -5.20 7.17 -10.23
C LEU A 131 -6.53 7.71 -9.71
N LYS A 132 -7.29 8.46 -10.53
CA LYS A 132 -8.66 8.89 -10.20
C LYS A 132 -9.72 7.85 -10.55
N ASP A 133 -9.42 6.90 -11.43
CA ASP A 133 -10.31 5.80 -11.81
C ASP A 133 -9.82 4.50 -11.15
N SER A 134 -10.04 4.40 -9.84
CA SER A 134 -9.74 3.23 -9.00
C SER A 134 -10.35 1.91 -9.52
N ASN A 135 -11.38 1.98 -10.37
CA ASN A 135 -11.99 0.84 -11.05
C ASN A 135 -11.09 0.14 -12.09
N ARG A 136 -9.92 0.70 -12.44
CA ARG A 136 -9.00 0.12 -13.44
C ARG A 136 -7.72 -0.48 -12.86
N ILE A 137 -7.52 -0.42 -11.53
CA ILE A 137 -6.33 -0.99 -10.88
C ILE A 137 -6.60 -2.49 -10.61
N SER A 138 -6.01 -3.36 -11.43
CA SER A 138 -6.29 -4.80 -11.42
C SER A 138 -5.45 -5.62 -10.43
N PHE A 139 -4.80 -4.98 -9.45
CA PHE A 139 -3.87 -5.65 -8.54
C PHE A 139 -4.06 -5.18 -7.10
N GLU A 140 -3.72 -6.04 -6.13
CA GLU A 140 -3.84 -5.71 -4.71
C GLU A 140 -2.96 -4.50 -4.32
N PRO A 141 -3.38 -3.66 -3.38
CA PRO A 141 -2.59 -2.55 -2.85
C PRO A 141 -1.33 -3.05 -2.15
N HIS A 142 -0.25 -2.30 -2.31
CA HIS A 142 1.02 -2.61 -1.65
C HIS A 142 1.91 -1.36 -1.56
N ILE A 143 2.85 -1.33 -0.62
CA ILE A 143 3.84 -0.25 -0.54
C ILE A 143 4.76 -0.16 -1.78
N TYR A 144 4.93 -1.28 -2.50
CA TYR A 144 5.74 -1.36 -3.72
C TYR A 144 5.08 -0.62 -4.89
N GLU A 145 3.76 -0.42 -4.83
CA GLU A 145 3.04 0.46 -5.75
C GLU A 145 3.50 1.91 -5.58
N THR A 146 3.57 2.39 -4.33
CA THR A 146 4.00 3.75 -4.00
C THR A 146 5.43 4.03 -4.46
N SER A 147 6.38 3.15 -4.11
CA SER A 147 7.78 3.27 -4.55
C SER A 147 7.91 3.19 -6.08
N SER A 148 7.12 2.35 -6.75
CA SER A 148 7.13 2.26 -8.21
C SER A 148 6.64 3.54 -8.89
N TYR A 149 5.55 4.15 -8.40
CA TYR A 149 5.08 5.44 -8.91
C TYR A 149 6.09 6.56 -8.67
N VAL A 150 6.71 6.59 -7.49
CA VAL A 150 7.75 7.56 -7.13
C VAL A 150 8.99 7.40 -8.01
N TYR A 151 9.46 6.18 -8.19
CA TYR A 151 10.58 5.90 -9.09
C TYR A 151 10.27 6.36 -10.50
N ARG A 152 9.06 6.08 -11.00
CA ARG A 152 8.61 6.52 -12.32
C ARG A 152 8.61 8.04 -12.46
N GLY A 153 8.04 8.76 -11.50
CA GLY A 153 8.00 10.23 -11.51
C GLY A 153 9.41 10.86 -11.48
N LEU A 154 10.33 10.24 -10.74
CA LEU A 154 11.72 10.68 -10.67
C LEU A 154 12.52 10.34 -11.95
N ALA A 155 12.47 9.09 -12.39
CA ALA A 155 13.34 8.57 -13.45
C ALA A 155 12.83 8.91 -14.86
N LEU A 156 11.51 8.84 -15.09
CA LEU A 156 10.90 9.10 -16.40
C LEU A 156 10.42 10.54 -16.52
N ASP A 157 9.66 11.03 -15.53
CA ASP A 157 9.05 12.36 -15.61
C ASP A 157 10.01 13.48 -15.17
N ARG A 158 11.16 13.12 -14.55
CA ARG A 158 12.21 14.04 -14.06
C ARG A 158 11.70 15.04 -13.02
N ILE A 159 10.74 14.64 -12.20
CA ILE A 159 10.14 15.45 -11.14
C ILE A 159 10.60 14.91 -9.78
N ASN A 160 11.09 15.79 -8.90
CA ASN A 160 11.43 15.42 -7.53
C ASN A 160 10.22 14.85 -6.80
N GLN A 161 10.42 13.74 -6.09
CA GLN A 161 9.36 13.03 -5.36
C GLN A 161 9.70 12.95 -3.87
N SER A 162 8.66 12.77 -3.05
CA SER A 162 8.81 12.51 -1.61
C SER A 162 7.80 11.46 -1.16
N ILE A 163 8.23 10.55 -0.30
CA ILE A 163 7.33 9.61 0.38
C ILE A 163 7.27 10.01 1.85
N MET A 164 6.06 10.18 2.38
CA MET A 164 5.82 10.43 3.80
C MET A 164 5.17 9.19 4.43
N VAL A 165 5.77 8.68 5.50
CA VAL A 165 5.22 7.56 6.27
C VAL A 165 4.83 8.07 7.65
N SER A 166 3.53 8.16 7.90
CA SER A 166 2.95 8.60 9.18
C SER A 166 2.31 7.46 9.95
N GLY A 167 2.22 7.60 11.27
CA GLY A 167 1.58 6.62 12.13
C GLY A 167 2.06 6.72 13.58
N GLU A 168 1.32 6.10 14.48
CA GLU A 168 1.64 6.05 15.92
C GLU A 168 2.91 5.25 16.22
N SER A 169 3.38 5.29 17.47
CA SER A 169 4.47 4.41 17.92
C SER A 169 4.04 2.94 17.76
N GLY A 170 4.86 2.13 17.10
CA GLY A 170 4.55 0.72 16.84
C GLY A 170 3.83 0.44 15.52
N ALA A 171 3.38 1.47 14.79
CA ALA A 171 2.64 1.32 13.53
C ALA A 171 3.47 0.76 12.35
N GLY A 172 4.76 0.45 12.51
CA GLY A 172 5.59 -0.12 11.43
C GLY A 172 6.22 0.90 10.47
N LYS A 173 6.35 2.17 10.88
CA LYS A 173 6.94 3.24 10.06
C LYS A 173 8.36 2.90 9.57
N THR A 174 9.24 2.50 10.49
CA THR A 174 10.65 2.19 10.19
C THR A 174 10.77 1.02 9.22
N GLU A 175 10.00 -0.05 9.43
CA GLU A 175 9.97 -1.21 8.51
C GLU A 175 9.43 -0.85 7.14
N THR A 176 8.38 -0.03 7.07
CA THR A 176 7.85 0.48 5.79
C THR A 176 8.94 1.24 5.01
N VAL A 177 9.71 2.11 5.67
CA VAL A 177 10.83 2.82 5.04
C VAL A 177 11.91 1.86 4.54
N LYS A 178 12.28 0.84 5.33
CA LYS A 178 13.25 -0.19 4.91
C LYS A 178 12.79 -0.94 3.66
N LEU A 179 11.53 -1.36 3.62
CA LEU A 179 10.95 -2.08 2.49
C LEU A 179 10.93 -1.21 1.23
N ILE A 180 10.54 0.07 1.34
CA ILE A 180 10.55 1.03 0.22
C ILE A 180 11.98 1.25 -0.30
N MET A 181 12.95 1.43 0.60
CA MET A 181 14.36 1.61 0.21
C MET A 181 14.91 0.39 -0.52
N LYS A 182 14.61 -0.82 -0.02
CA LYS A 182 14.99 -2.08 -0.66
C LYS A 182 14.35 -2.22 -2.04
N ASP A 183 13.07 -1.89 -2.16
CA ASP A 183 12.36 -1.96 -3.44
C ASP A 183 12.93 -1.00 -4.49
N LEU A 184 13.20 0.26 -4.13
CA LEU A 184 13.85 1.23 -5.02
C LEU A 184 15.23 0.73 -5.51
N ALA A 185 15.98 0.06 -4.64
CA ALA A 185 17.25 -0.59 -5.00
C ALA A 185 17.06 -1.69 -6.05
N THR A 186 16.08 -2.58 -5.82
CA THR A 186 15.74 -3.68 -6.71
C THR A 186 15.32 -3.15 -8.09
N ILE A 187 14.45 -2.13 -8.13
CA ILE A 187 13.97 -1.52 -9.38
C ILE A 187 15.15 -0.96 -10.20
N GLN A 188 16.05 -0.21 -9.55
CA GLN A 188 17.22 0.36 -10.21
C GLN A 188 18.13 -0.72 -10.82
N THR A 189 18.36 -1.80 -10.08
CA THR A 189 19.20 -2.93 -10.51
C THR A 189 18.58 -3.68 -11.69
N ALA A 190 17.26 -3.89 -11.63
CA ALA A 190 16.51 -4.51 -12.71
C ALA A 190 16.45 -3.62 -13.96
N HIS A 191 16.43 -2.29 -13.83
CA HIS A 191 16.48 -1.37 -14.97
C HIS A 191 17.80 -1.47 -15.75
N SER A 192 18.94 -1.68 -15.09
CA SER A 192 20.22 -1.97 -15.77
C SER A 192 20.20 -3.29 -16.58
N SER A 193 19.32 -4.22 -16.18
CA SER A 193 19.16 -5.55 -16.78
C SER A 193 18.17 -5.58 -17.96
N PHE A 194 17.24 -4.62 -18.03
CA PHE A 194 16.28 -4.49 -19.13
C PHE A 194 16.88 -3.58 -20.23
N PRO A 195 17.11 -4.08 -21.47
CA PRO A 195 17.62 -3.24 -22.53
C PRO A 195 16.57 -2.16 -22.87
N PRO A 196 16.96 -0.88 -23.02
CA PRO A 196 16.02 0.14 -23.47
C PRO A 196 15.51 -0.25 -24.86
N SER A 197 14.19 -0.38 -24.97
CA SER A 197 13.48 -0.67 -26.19
C SER A 197 13.84 0.35 -27.28
N ARG A 198 14.55 -0.14 -28.31
CA ARG A 198 14.77 0.44 -29.65
C ARG A 198 15.17 1.93 -29.72
N LYS A 199 16.48 2.20 -29.73
CA LYS A 199 17.00 3.26 -30.61
C LYS A 199 16.83 2.82 -32.06
N ARG A 200 16.15 3.65 -32.87
CA ARG A 200 16.06 3.50 -34.33
C ARG A 200 17.46 3.27 -34.90
N ARG A 201 17.65 2.15 -35.59
CA ARG A 201 18.87 1.80 -36.31
C ARG A 201 19.05 2.77 -37.48
N THR A 202 19.99 3.69 -37.40
CA THR A 202 20.76 4.11 -38.57
C THR A 202 21.99 3.24 -38.62
N ALA A 203 22.09 2.43 -39.67
CA ALA A 203 23.15 1.46 -39.84
C ALA A 203 24.43 2.18 -40.28
N THR A 204 25.45 2.21 -39.43
CA THR A 204 26.84 2.21 -39.85
C THR A 204 27.63 1.31 -38.92
N ARG A 205 28.34 0.38 -39.55
CA ARG A 205 28.92 -0.83 -39.00
C ARG A 205 30.35 -0.55 -38.59
N SER A 206 30.61 -0.48 -37.29
CA SER A 206 31.96 -0.64 -36.72
C SER A 206 31.88 -1.57 -35.51
N LYS A 207 32.56 -2.72 -35.65
CA LYS A 207 32.79 -3.69 -34.57
C LYS A 207 33.75 -3.04 -33.57
N GLU A 208 33.25 -2.62 -32.42
CA GLU A 208 34.08 -2.40 -31.24
C GLU A 208 33.67 -3.33 -30.11
N LYS A 209 34.67 -4.04 -29.63
CA LYS A 209 34.63 -5.04 -28.58
C LYS A 209 34.56 -4.30 -27.23
N LYS A 210 33.35 -3.97 -26.76
CA LYS A 210 33.14 -3.40 -25.41
C LYS A 210 33.26 -4.48 -24.34
N ILE A 211 34.48 -4.69 -23.86
CA ILE A 211 34.82 -5.55 -22.73
C ILE A 211 34.93 -4.69 -21.46
N SER A 212 34.14 -5.08 -20.43
CA SER A 212 34.36 -4.88 -18.99
C SER A 212 34.62 -3.47 -18.42
N THR A 213 33.65 -2.56 -18.47
CA THR A 213 33.65 -1.35 -17.59
C THR A 213 32.31 -1.06 -16.92
N LYS A 214 31.22 -1.76 -17.30
CA LYS A 214 29.89 -1.56 -16.69
C LYS A 214 29.76 -2.15 -15.28
N ASN A 215 30.47 -3.22 -14.97
CA ASN A 215 30.28 -3.95 -13.71
C ASN A 215 30.66 -3.10 -12.49
N ASN A 216 31.75 -2.34 -12.55
CA ASN A 216 32.25 -1.59 -11.38
C ASN A 216 31.30 -0.46 -10.91
N GLU A 217 30.60 0.23 -11.81
CA GLU A 217 29.67 1.30 -11.40
C GLU A 217 28.36 0.76 -10.83
N ASP A 218 27.84 -0.32 -11.40
CA ASP A 218 26.62 -0.96 -10.91
C ASP A 218 26.90 -1.64 -9.55
N ASP A 219 28.07 -2.25 -9.39
CA ASP A 219 28.56 -2.80 -8.11
C ASP A 219 28.73 -1.70 -7.05
N ALA A 220 29.29 -0.54 -7.42
CA ALA A 220 29.42 0.59 -6.49
C ALA A 220 28.05 1.18 -6.08
N ARG A 221 27.07 1.25 -6.99
CA ARG A 221 25.70 1.70 -6.67
C ARG A 221 25.00 0.70 -5.75
N LEU A 222 25.13 -0.60 -6.00
CA LEU A 222 24.63 -1.65 -5.12
C LEU A 222 25.27 -1.58 -3.73
N GLU A 223 26.57 -1.30 -3.67
CA GLU A 223 27.29 -1.11 -2.42
C GLU A 223 26.75 0.10 -1.63
N ILE A 224 26.47 1.23 -2.29
CA ILE A 224 25.89 2.42 -1.64
C ILE A 224 24.51 2.09 -1.05
N VAL A 225 23.65 1.42 -1.81
CA VAL A 225 22.32 1.07 -1.31
C VAL A 225 22.40 0.04 -0.17
N SER A 226 23.30 -0.93 -0.28
CA SER A 226 23.60 -1.89 0.79
C SER A 226 24.04 -1.17 2.07
N LYS A 227 24.98 -0.22 1.98
CA LYS A 227 25.42 0.62 3.11
C LYS A 227 24.27 1.43 3.69
N LEU A 228 23.39 1.99 2.85
CA LEU A 228 22.22 2.73 3.31
C LEU A 228 21.25 1.82 4.09
N LEU A 229 21.01 0.60 3.63
CA LEU A 229 20.19 -0.39 4.35
C LEU A 229 20.85 -0.84 5.67
N GLN A 230 22.17 -1.06 5.66
CA GLN A 230 22.97 -1.45 6.83
C GLN A 230 23.14 -0.33 7.86
N SER A 231 22.91 0.93 7.48
CA SER A 231 22.91 2.05 8.44
C SER A 231 21.74 1.99 9.41
N ASN A 232 20.63 1.31 9.05
CA ASN A 232 19.42 1.26 9.88
C ASN A 232 19.68 0.65 11.27
N PRO A 233 20.29 -0.55 11.40
CA PRO A 233 20.69 -1.08 12.69
C PRO A 233 21.48 -0.12 13.58
N ILE A 234 22.35 0.72 13.00
CA ILE A 234 23.14 1.71 13.76
C ILE A 234 22.20 2.79 14.31
N PHE A 235 21.35 3.36 13.47
CA PHE A 235 20.37 4.36 13.92
C PHE A 235 19.39 3.78 14.94
N GLU A 236 19.01 2.52 14.82
CA GLU A 236 18.15 1.86 15.79
C GLU A 236 18.86 1.64 17.13
N ALA A 237 20.13 1.21 17.12
CA ALA A 237 20.92 1.00 18.33
C ALA A 237 21.09 2.28 19.18
N PHE A 238 21.25 3.44 18.53
CA PHE A 238 21.42 4.72 19.23
C PHE A 238 20.12 5.50 19.45
N GLY A 239 19.13 5.32 18.57
CA GLY A 239 17.96 6.18 18.51
C GLY A 239 16.64 5.51 18.92
N ASN A 240 16.63 4.18 19.09
CA ASN A 240 15.43 3.48 19.54
C ASN A 240 15.49 3.17 21.04
N ALA A 241 14.31 3.12 21.65
CA ALA A 241 14.13 2.72 23.03
C ALA A 241 12.87 1.87 23.17
N LYS A 242 12.85 0.98 24.16
CA LYS A 242 11.64 0.25 24.54
C LYS A 242 10.64 1.18 25.20
N THR A 243 9.36 1.02 24.85
CA THR A 243 8.21 1.70 25.46
C THR A 243 7.15 0.67 25.81
N GLU A 244 6.13 1.04 26.57
CA GLU A 244 5.02 0.13 26.93
C GLU A 244 4.29 -0.47 25.72
N ARG A 245 4.19 0.28 24.62
CA ARG A 245 3.42 -0.09 23.42
C ARG A 245 4.27 -0.57 22.25
N ASN A 246 5.60 -0.43 22.33
CA ASN A 246 6.51 -0.75 21.24
C ASN A 246 7.91 -1.01 21.78
N ASP A 247 8.42 -2.22 21.57
CA ASP A 247 9.74 -2.66 22.02
C ASP A 247 10.90 -1.99 21.26
N ASN A 248 10.65 -1.47 20.05
CA ASN A 248 11.65 -0.83 19.19
C ASN A 248 11.15 0.56 18.74
N SER A 249 10.86 1.46 19.70
CA SER A 249 10.32 2.79 19.42
C SER A 249 11.42 3.78 19.05
N SER A 250 11.42 4.27 17.80
CA SER A 250 12.31 5.36 17.39
C SER A 250 11.97 6.65 18.12
N ARG A 251 12.97 7.22 18.80
CA ARG A 251 12.86 8.46 19.60
C ARG A 251 13.40 9.69 18.88
N PHE A 252 13.57 9.60 17.56
CA PHE A 252 14.09 10.65 16.69
C PHE A 252 13.30 10.70 15.37
N GLY A 253 13.27 11.87 14.74
CA GLY A 253 12.76 12.03 13.37
C GLY A 253 13.86 11.75 12.35
N ARG A 254 13.51 11.16 11.21
CA ARG A 254 14.46 10.84 10.13
C ARG A 254 13.94 11.30 8.78
N LEU A 255 14.73 12.13 8.12
CA LEU A 255 14.57 12.47 6.70
C LEU A 255 15.75 11.85 5.94
N THR A 256 15.45 11.04 4.92
CA THR A 256 16.47 10.48 4.03
C THR A 256 16.26 11.03 2.64
N LYS A 257 17.30 11.68 2.08
CA LYS A 257 17.32 12.18 0.71
C LYS A 257 18.24 11.29 -0.11
N LEU A 258 17.71 10.75 -1.21
CA LEU A 258 18.43 9.94 -2.19
C LEU A 258 18.82 10.79 -3.40
#